data_AF-A0A2E4GK33-F1
#
_entry.id   AF-A0A2E4GK33-F1
#
_cell.length_a   1.000
_cell.length_b   1.000
_cell.length_c   1.000
_cell.angle_alpha   90.00
_cell.angle_beta   90.00
_cell.angle_gamma   90.00
#
_symmetry.space_group_name_H-M   'P 1'
#
loop_
_entity.id
_entity.type
_entity.pdbx_description
1 polymer ?
#
loop_
_entity_poly.entity_id
_entity_poly.type
_entity_poly.pdbx_seq_one_letter_code
_entity_poly.pdbx_strand_id
1 'polypeptide(L)'
;MKILLELANRNAEVYLSLCMALKRKYPDLEFACFSRDMSTTKIFEDSKDLRFSIYDPYTKKNQTYSHHDEDIELIRKYEDFSGLTIWKMIAADRLIGWNDHIGNYPTYINKNLRSDHEYVIAKVANEIRGISRMFNDFEPDIFIPAQKMGGISVFILEGMCKASGVHYLIQDISRISNLHRITENAMMQSPEVNKDYESLMKKNDIESCSEGKKLHDDIKNDFSNLGNFDTDYLETYGLFEINNWTDGLRLF
;
A
#
# COMPACT_ATOMS: atom_id res chain seq x y z
N MET A 1 3.29 11.27 20.16
CA MET A 1 3.53 10.68 18.82
C MET A 1 2.23 10.11 18.32
N LYS A 2 1.85 10.46 17.10
CA LYS A 2 0.57 10.14 16.46
C LYS A 2 0.79 9.13 15.34
N ILE A 3 0.07 8.01 15.38
CA ILE A 3 0.19 6.92 14.41
C ILE A 3 -1.12 6.77 13.66
N LEU A 4 -1.09 6.93 12.34
CA LEU A 4 -2.22 6.73 11.45
C LEU A 4 -2.12 5.35 10.79
N LEU A 5 -3.24 4.61 10.76
CA LEU A 5 -3.32 3.25 10.21
C LEU A 5 -4.33 3.20 9.06
N GLU A 6 -3.93 2.67 7.90
CA GLU A 6 -4.89 2.26 6.86
C GLU A 6 -5.24 0.78 7.06
N LEU A 7 -6.54 0.50 7.21
CA LEU A 7 -7.05 -0.82 7.50
C LEU A 7 -7.52 -1.53 6.24
N ALA A 8 -7.36 -2.86 6.25
CA ALA A 8 -7.98 -3.79 5.33
C ALA A 8 -8.47 -5.02 6.10
N ASN A 9 -9.39 -5.78 5.50
CA ASN A 9 -9.97 -6.98 6.12
C ASN A 9 -8.92 -7.97 6.66
N ARG A 10 -7.74 -8.04 6.03
CA ARG A 10 -6.71 -9.04 6.36
C ARG A 10 -5.72 -8.61 7.45
N ASN A 11 -5.62 -7.32 7.77
CA ASN A 11 -4.61 -6.81 8.70
C ASN A 11 -5.19 -6.04 9.89
N ALA A 12 -6.50 -5.81 9.95
CA ALA A 12 -7.15 -5.04 11.01
C ALA A 12 -6.83 -5.58 12.43
N GLU A 13 -6.97 -6.88 12.66
CA GLU A 13 -6.69 -7.50 13.98
C GLU A 13 -5.21 -7.44 14.36
N VAL A 14 -4.33 -7.63 13.38
CA VAL A 14 -2.87 -7.52 13.56
C VAL A 14 -2.51 -6.10 13.97
N TYR A 15 -3.10 -5.10 13.32
CA TYR A 15 -2.86 -3.69 13.64
C TYR A 15 -3.40 -3.31 15.01
N LEU A 16 -4.58 -3.82 15.41
CA LEU A 16 -5.08 -3.61 16.76
C LEU A 16 -4.12 -4.18 17.81
N SER A 17 -3.63 -5.40 17.59
CA SER A 17 -2.66 -6.06 18.47
C SER A 17 -1.34 -5.28 18.57
N LEU A 18 -0.85 -4.76 17.43
CA LEU A 18 0.32 -3.89 17.37
C LEU A 18 0.10 -2.61 18.20
N CYS A 19 -1.06 -1.95 18.04
CA CYS A 19 -1.38 -0.73 18.79
C CYS A 19 -1.40 -0.98 20.30
N MET A 20 -1.95 -2.12 20.75
CA MET A 20 -1.94 -2.50 22.16
C MET A 20 -0.52 -2.70 22.69
N ALA A 21 0.34 -3.40 21.94
CA ALA A 21 1.74 -3.58 22.31
C ALA A 21 2.50 -2.26 22.37
N LEU A 22 2.29 -1.38 21.39
CA LEU A 22 2.91 -0.06 21.33
C LEU A 22 2.45 0.84 22.48
N LYS A 23 1.15 0.88 22.78
CA LYS A 23 0.61 1.70 23.88
C LYS A 23 1.15 1.28 25.25
N ARG A 24 1.36 -0.02 25.48
CA ARG A 24 1.98 -0.53 26.71
C ARG A 24 3.40 -0.01 26.90
N LYS A 25 4.16 0.11 25.80
CA LYS A 25 5.55 0.59 25.81
C LYS A 25 5.63 2.11 25.81
N TYR A 26 4.69 2.77 25.12
CA TYR A 26 4.64 4.21 24.92
C TYR A 26 3.22 4.70 25.25
N PRO A 27 2.94 5.02 26.53
CA PRO A 27 1.60 5.37 26.99
C PRO A 27 0.99 6.61 26.33
N ASP A 28 1.81 7.53 25.80
CA ASP A 28 1.37 8.79 25.21
C ASP A 28 1.08 8.70 23.71
N LEU A 29 1.02 7.49 23.14
CA LEU A 29 0.67 7.33 21.72
C LEU A 29 -0.79 7.65 21.45
N GLU A 30 -1.04 8.39 20.39
CA GLU A 30 -2.36 8.61 19.83
C GLU A 30 -2.49 7.86 18.52
N PHE A 31 -3.66 7.27 18.30
CA PHE A 31 -3.92 6.45 17.12
C PHE A 31 -5.11 7.00 16.34
N ALA A 32 -4.98 6.96 15.02
CA ALA A 32 -6.10 7.12 14.12
C ALA A 32 -6.12 5.97 13.12
N CYS A 33 -7.29 5.68 12.58
CA CYS A 33 -7.42 4.72 11.50
C CYS A 33 -8.44 5.15 10.46
N PHE A 34 -8.29 4.61 9.26
CA PHE A 34 -9.25 4.75 8.17
C PHE A 34 -9.28 3.48 7.33
N SER A 35 -10.35 3.32 6.56
CA SER A 35 -10.48 2.21 5.63
C SER A 35 -11.30 2.62 4.42
N ARG A 36 -11.10 1.91 3.31
CA ARG A 36 -12.04 1.95 2.19
C ARG A 36 -13.34 1.19 2.50
N ASP A 37 -13.26 0.18 3.35
CA ASP A 37 -14.41 -0.55 3.86
C ASP A 37 -14.59 -0.25 5.35
N MET A 38 -15.49 0.68 5.67
CA MET A 38 -15.74 1.11 7.05
C MET A 38 -16.20 -0.02 7.98
N SER A 39 -16.63 -1.18 7.46
CA SER A 39 -16.90 -2.31 8.35
C SER A 39 -15.65 -2.80 9.09
N THR A 40 -14.46 -2.57 8.52
CA THR A 40 -13.16 -2.93 9.13
C THR A 40 -12.78 -2.05 10.32
N THR A 41 -13.31 -0.83 10.43
CA THR A 41 -13.01 0.07 11.57
C THR A 41 -13.74 -0.36 12.84
N LYS A 42 -14.79 -1.18 12.71
CA LYS A 42 -15.64 -1.59 13.84
C LYS A 42 -14.87 -2.21 15.01
N ILE A 43 -13.85 -3.04 14.74
CA ILE A 43 -13.04 -3.65 15.81
C ILE A 43 -12.22 -2.60 16.60
N PHE A 44 -11.94 -1.46 15.99
CA PHE A 44 -11.25 -0.33 16.60
C PHE A 44 -12.24 0.57 17.36
N GLU A 45 -13.44 0.77 16.81
CA GLU A 45 -14.56 1.47 17.47
C GLU A 45 -14.97 0.79 18.78
N ASP A 46 -15.08 -0.53 18.74
CA ASP A 46 -15.51 -1.36 19.87
C ASP A 46 -14.38 -1.61 20.90
N SER A 47 -13.16 -1.12 20.64
CA SER A 47 -12.01 -1.32 21.52
C SER A 47 -12.19 -0.58 22.84
N LYS A 48 -12.14 -1.31 23.96
CA LYS A 48 -12.25 -0.73 25.31
C LYS A 48 -10.91 -0.21 25.84
N ASP A 49 -9.81 -0.79 25.37
CA ASP A 49 -8.47 -0.53 25.89
C ASP A 49 -7.80 0.66 25.21
N LEU A 50 -8.20 0.98 23.98
CA LEU A 50 -7.60 2.02 23.16
C LEU A 50 -8.69 2.87 22.53
N ARG A 51 -8.40 4.17 22.40
CA ARG A 51 -9.25 5.10 21.65
C ARG A 51 -8.58 5.43 20.32
N PHE A 52 -9.38 5.45 19.26
CA PHE A 52 -8.94 5.75 17.91
C PHE A 52 -9.78 6.92 17.36
N SER A 53 -9.11 7.87 16.69
CA SER A 53 -9.79 8.79 15.78
C SER A 53 -10.05 8.08 14.46
N ILE A 54 -11.30 8.08 13.99
CA ILE A 54 -11.69 7.31 12.81
C ILE A 54 -12.05 8.24 11.67
N TYR A 55 -11.40 8.03 10.53
CA TYR A 55 -11.59 8.82 9.34
C TYR A 55 -12.19 7.98 8.22
N ASP A 56 -13.02 8.62 7.41
CA ASP A 56 -13.47 8.09 6.12
C ASP A 56 -13.10 9.11 5.03
N PRO A 57 -11.84 9.07 4.53
CA PRO A 57 -11.41 9.98 3.48
C PRO A 57 -12.12 9.70 2.14
N TYR A 58 -12.82 8.56 2.01
CA TYR A 58 -13.44 8.11 0.78
C TYR A 58 -14.95 8.35 0.71
N THR A 59 -15.57 8.92 1.76
CA THR A 59 -17.01 9.23 1.78
C THR A 59 -17.46 9.99 0.53
N LYS A 60 -18.73 9.77 0.14
CA LYS A 60 -19.39 10.61 -0.86
C LYS A 60 -19.50 12.09 -0.44
N LYS A 61 -19.43 12.42 0.85
CA LYS A 61 -19.36 13.81 1.33
C LYS A 61 -18.07 14.52 0.88
N ASN A 62 -17.01 13.75 0.62
CA ASN A 62 -15.77 14.26 0.04
C ASN A 62 -15.84 14.34 -1.49
N GLN A 63 -16.87 13.77 -2.12
CA GLN A 63 -17.16 13.90 -3.56
C GLN A 63 -17.97 15.17 -3.81
N THR A 64 -17.41 16.31 -3.46
CA THR A 64 -17.85 17.57 -4.05
C THR A 64 -17.42 17.57 -5.50
N TYR A 65 -18.34 17.59 -6.45
CA TYR A 65 -18.04 18.00 -7.81
C TYR A 65 -17.62 19.47 -7.72
N SER A 66 -16.32 19.72 -7.62
CA SER A 66 -15.75 21.05 -7.80
C SER A 66 -15.77 21.41 -9.28
N HIS A 67 -15.58 22.70 -9.54
CA HIS A 67 -15.34 23.17 -10.89
C HIS A 67 -14.02 22.56 -11.40
N HIS A 68 -14.02 22.11 -12.67
CA HIS A 68 -12.86 21.43 -13.30
C HIS A 68 -11.54 22.18 -13.08
N ASP A 69 -11.56 23.52 -13.15
CA ASP A 69 -10.39 24.37 -12.95
C ASP A 69 -9.82 24.26 -11.53
N GLU A 70 -10.68 24.16 -10.51
CA GLU A 70 -10.26 23.97 -9.10
C GLU A 70 -9.65 22.58 -8.87
N ASP A 71 -10.18 21.54 -9.55
CA ASP A 71 -9.61 20.19 -9.52
C ASP A 71 -8.20 20.19 -10.11
N ILE A 72 -8.03 20.82 -11.28
CA ILE A 72 -6.73 20.96 -11.94
C ILE A 72 -5.75 21.74 -11.07
N GLU A 73 -6.18 22.83 -10.43
CA GLU A 73 -5.32 23.61 -9.55
C GLU A 73 -4.87 22.80 -8.32
N LEU A 74 -5.79 22.05 -7.69
CA LEU A 74 -5.46 21.16 -6.58
C LEU A 74 -4.47 20.09 -7.01
N ILE A 75 -4.70 19.47 -8.17
CA ILE A 75 -3.80 18.45 -8.73
C ILE A 75 -2.41 19.05 -8.95
N ARG A 76 -2.30 20.21 -9.59
CA ARG A 76 -1.01 20.87 -9.82
C ARG A 76 -0.26 21.14 -8.52
N LYS A 77 -0.96 21.67 -7.51
CA LYS A 77 -0.37 21.88 -6.17
C LYS A 77 0.13 20.58 -5.56
N TYR A 78 -0.62 19.49 -5.71
CA TYR A 78 -0.20 18.16 -5.26
C TYR A 78 1.02 17.64 -6.05
N GLU A 79 1.04 17.80 -7.37
CA GLU A 79 2.17 17.35 -8.21
C GLU A 79 3.45 18.13 -7.86
N ASP A 80 3.36 19.44 -7.66
CA ASP A 80 4.48 20.30 -7.24
C ASP A 80 4.99 19.90 -5.84
N PHE A 81 4.06 19.61 -4.92
CA PHE A 81 4.36 19.22 -3.55
C PHE A 81 4.97 17.82 -3.43
N SER A 82 4.41 16.84 -4.14
CA SER A 82 4.81 15.43 -4.06
C SER A 82 5.96 15.06 -5.01
N GLY A 83 6.14 15.82 -6.09
CA GLY A 83 7.01 15.48 -7.21
C GLY A 83 6.48 14.32 -8.07
N LEU A 84 5.23 13.90 -7.87
CA LEU A 84 4.58 12.80 -8.60
C LEU A 84 3.52 13.34 -9.54
N THR A 85 3.60 12.99 -10.82
CA THR A 85 2.56 13.36 -11.79
C THR A 85 1.36 12.43 -11.66
N ILE A 86 0.15 12.95 -11.65
CA ILE A 86 -1.07 12.14 -11.57
C ILE A 86 -1.22 11.19 -12.76
N TRP A 87 -0.70 11.54 -13.94
CA TRP A 87 -0.77 10.69 -15.12
C TRP A 87 0.05 9.40 -14.98
N LYS A 88 1.25 9.50 -14.37
CA LYS A 88 2.04 8.31 -14.03
C LYS A 88 1.35 7.46 -12.96
N MET A 89 0.76 8.11 -11.96
CA MET A 89 0.00 7.42 -10.91
C MET A 89 -1.20 6.68 -11.50
N ILE A 90 -1.98 7.36 -12.36
CA ILE A 90 -3.10 6.77 -13.08
C ILE A 90 -2.62 5.60 -13.91
N ALA A 91 -1.56 5.73 -14.70
CA ALA A 91 -1.06 4.63 -15.54
C ALA A 91 -0.61 3.40 -14.72
N ALA A 92 -0.08 3.61 -13.51
CA ALA A 92 0.34 2.54 -12.61
C ALA A 92 -0.79 2.00 -11.71
N ASP A 93 -1.96 2.63 -11.72
CA ASP A 93 -3.10 2.31 -10.87
C ASP A 93 -3.77 1.00 -11.35
N ARG A 94 -3.90 0.01 -10.45
CA ARG A 94 -4.55 -1.28 -10.74
C ARG A 94 -6.08 -1.20 -10.92
N LEU A 95 -6.70 -0.11 -10.48
CA LEU A 95 -8.12 0.22 -10.51
C LEU A 95 -8.49 1.26 -11.58
N ILE A 96 -7.55 2.06 -12.10
CA ILE A 96 -7.81 3.13 -13.08
C ILE A 96 -6.96 2.92 -14.34
N GLY A 97 -5.67 2.63 -14.18
CA GLY A 97 -4.65 2.52 -15.23
C GLY A 97 -4.56 1.20 -15.96
N TRP A 98 -5.21 0.16 -15.46
CA TRP A 98 -5.18 -1.19 -16.05
C TRP A 98 -6.04 -1.29 -17.33
N ASN A 99 -5.84 -0.35 -18.26
CA ASN A 99 -6.22 -0.45 -19.66
C ASN A 99 -4.92 -0.44 -20.48
N ASP A 100 -4.28 -1.59 -20.63
CA ASP A 100 -3.30 -1.77 -21.70
C ASP A 100 -3.99 -2.25 -22.98
N HIS A 101 -3.19 -2.36 -24.04
CA HIS A 101 -3.59 -2.80 -25.37
C HIS A 101 -3.91 -4.31 -25.45
N ILE A 102 -3.78 -5.07 -24.37
CA ILE A 102 -3.91 -6.54 -24.34
C ILE A 102 -5.21 -7.00 -23.67
N GLY A 103 -5.86 -6.16 -22.85
CA GLY A 103 -7.25 -6.40 -22.44
C GLY A 103 -7.62 -5.88 -21.05
N ASN A 104 -8.93 -5.96 -20.75
CA ASN A 104 -9.48 -5.52 -19.46
C ASN A 104 -9.28 -6.60 -18.40
N TYR A 105 -8.57 -6.26 -17.31
CA TYR A 105 -8.83 -6.88 -16.01
C TYR A 105 -9.81 -5.99 -15.22
N PRO A 106 -10.64 -6.56 -14.34
CA PRO A 106 -11.76 -5.85 -13.72
C PRO A 106 -11.28 -4.63 -12.90
N THR A 107 -11.59 -3.44 -13.40
CA THR A 107 -11.33 -2.17 -12.70
C THR A 107 -12.59 -1.70 -11.95
N TYR A 108 -12.43 -0.84 -10.94
CA TYR A 108 -13.57 -0.29 -10.18
C TYR A 108 -14.33 0.82 -10.93
N ILE A 109 -13.70 1.49 -11.89
CA ILE A 109 -14.37 2.49 -12.74
C ILE A 109 -15.07 1.78 -13.91
N ASN A 110 -16.34 2.12 -14.13
CA ASN A 110 -17.10 1.66 -15.28
C ASN A 110 -16.34 2.00 -16.57
N LYS A 111 -16.17 1.03 -17.47
CA LYS A 111 -15.45 1.18 -18.75
C LYS A 111 -15.77 2.48 -19.47
N ASN A 112 -17.05 2.89 -19.48
CA ASN A 112 -17.51 4.09 -20.19
C ASN A 112 -17.01 5.40 -19.58
N LEU A 113 -16.66 5.40 -18.29
CA LEU A 113 -16.14 6.57 -17.57
C LEU A 113 -14.61 6.65 -17.59
N ARG A 114 -13.92 5.63 -18.10
CA ARG A 114 -12.44 5.61 -18.13
C ARG A 114 -11.86 6.55 -19.18
N SER A 115 -12.59 6.80 -20.27
CA SER A 115 -12.25 7.78 -21.30
C SER A 115 -12.76 9.19 -20.97
N ASP A 116 -13.54 9.34 -19.90
CA ASP A 116 -14.03 10.63 -19.44
C ASP A 116 -12.96 11.31 -18.59
N HIS A 117 -12.22 12.20 -19.23
CA HIS A 117 -11.10 12.92 -18.64
C HIS A 117 -11.51 13.77 -17.44
N GLU A 118 -12.68 14.42 -17.51
CA GLU A 118 -13.19 15.26 -16.42
C GLU A 118 -13.55 14.39 -15.21
N TYR A 119 -14.20 13.25 -15.44
CA TYR A 119 -14.49 12.29 -14.38
C TYR A 119 -13.22 11.78 -13.70
N VAL A 120 -12.20 11.40 -14.48
CA VAL A 120 -10.93 10.90 -13.93
C VAL A 120 -10.26 11.98 -13.09
N ILE A 121 -10.17 13.21 -13.60
CA ILE A 121 -9.61 14.36 -12.87
C ILE A 121 -10.35 14.60 -11.55
N ALA A 122 -11.68 14.70 -11.59
CA ALA A 122 -12.49 14.91 -10.41
C ALA A 122 -12.33 13.75 -9.40
N LYS A 123 -12.18 12.52 -9.88
CA LYS A 123 -11.97 11.34 -9.03
C LYS A 123 -10.62 11.42 -8.30
N VAL A 124 -9.53 11.75 -9.00
CA VAL A 124 -8.20 11.92 -8.39
C VAL A 124 -8.21 13.07 -7.39
N ALA A 125 -8.72 14.23 -7.79
CA ALA A 125 -8.79 15.42 -6.94
C ALA A 125 -9.58 15.16 -5.65
N ASN A 126 -10.69 14.42 -5.72
CA ASN A 126 -11.47 14.05 -4.53
C ASN A 126 -10.70 13.12 -3.57
N GLU A 127 -9.90 12.19 -4.08
CA GLU A 127 -9.04 11.36 -3.22
C GLU A 127 -7.94 12.21 -2.55
N ILE A 128 -7.33 13.15 -3.29
CA ILE A 128 -6.38 14.13 -2.73
C ILE A 128 -7.06 14.92 -1.61
N ARG A 129 -8.23 15.52 -1.83
CA ARG A 129 -8.96 16.30 -0.80
C ARG A 129 -9.28 15.49 0.45
N GLY A 130 -9.73 14.25 0.27
CA GLY A 130 -10.11 13.38 1.39
C GLY A 130 -8.90 13.04 2.25
N ILE A 131 -7.81 12.60 1.61
CA ILE A 131 -6.57 12.24 2.29
C ILE A 131 -5.90 13.47 2.93
N SER A 132 -5.80 14.59 2.21
CA SER A 132 -5.21 15.83 2.75
C SER A 132 -5.96 16.33 3.99
N ARG A 133 -7.30 16.30 3.99
CA ARG A 133 -8.08 16.70 5.17
C ARG A 133 -7.78 15.83 6.38
N MET A 134 -7.70 14.52 6.19
CA MET A 134 -7.34 13.59 7.25
C MET A 134 -5.91 13.84 7.78
N PHE A 135 -4.94 14.03 6.89
CA PHE A 135 -3.55 14.32 7.29
C PHE A 135 -3.44 15.65 8.04
N ASN A 136 -4.14 16.69 7.59
CA ASN A 136 -4.12 18.00 8.24
C ASN A 136 -4.86 18.02 9.58
N ASP A 137 -5.92 17.23 9.74
CA ASP A 137 -6.67 17.15 10.99
C ASP A 137 -5.92 16.32 12.04
N PHE A 138 -5.40 15.16 11.65
CA PHE A 138 -4.72 14.27 12.59
C PHE A 138 -3.26 14.66 12.85
N GLU A 139 -2.55 15.13 11.82
CA GLU A 139 -1.11 15.43 11.84
C GLU A 139 -0.25 14.23 12.28
N PRO A 140 -0.26 13.10 11.54
CA PRO A 140 0.48 11.90 11.95
C PRO A 140 1.99 12.12 11.93
N ASP A 141 2.70 11.51 12.89
CA ASP A 141 4.17 11.37 12.83
C ASP A 141 4.57 10.12 12.02
N ILE A 142 3.74 9.08 12.11
CA ILE A 142 3.91 7.79 11.44
C ILE A 142 2.62 7.41 10.73
N PHE A 143 2.74 6.94 9.50
CA PHE A 143 1.66 6.30 8.76
C PHE A 143 2.00 4.84 8.46
N ILE A 144 1.10 3.92 8.82
CA ILE A 144 1.21 2.50 8.54
C ILE A 144 0.11 2.13 7.52
N PRO A 145 0.46 1.92 6.23
CA PRO A 145 -0.52 1.66 5.18
C PRO A 145 -1.09 0.23 5.26
N ALA A 146 -2.18 -0.02 4.54
CA ALA A 146 -2.62 -1.39 4.29
C ALA A 146 -1.68 -2.05 3.28
N GLN A 147 -1.35 -3.31 3.49
CA GLN A 147 -0.48 -4.04 2.57
C GLN A 147 -1.19 -4.35 1.25
N LYS A 148 -0.39 -4.46 0.17
CA LYS A 148 -0.82 -4.93 -1.17
C LYS A 148 -1.88 -4.05 -1.84
N MET A 149 -1.97 -2.79 -1.42
CA MET A 149 -2.76 -1.77 -2.10
C MET A 149 -2.07 -1.37 -3.40
N GLY A 150 -2.84 -1.04 -4.44
CA GLY A 150 -2.29 -0.65 -5.75
C GLY A 150 -3.17 0.33 -6.51
N GLY A 151 -4.03 1.06 -5.79
CA GLY A 151 -4.80 2.17 -6.35
C GLY A 151 -4.07 3.50 -6.16
N ILE A 152 -4.61 4.56 -6.76
CA ILE A 152 -4.01 5.89 -6.78
C ILE A 152 -3.84 6.46 -5.37
N SER A 153 -4.71 6.07 -4.44
CA SER A 153 -4.62 6.42 -3.03
C SER A 153 -3.26 6.07 -2.42
N VAL A 154 -2.60 4.99 -2.86
CA VAL A 154 -1.27 4.60 -2.36
C VAL A 154 -0.23 5.67 -2.69
N PHE A 155 -0.20 6.11 -3.95
CA PHE A 155 0.72 7.15 -4.39
C PHE A 155 0.41 8.50 -3.73
N ILE A 156 -0.88 8.81 -3.52
CA ILE A 156 -1.29 10.02 -2.80
C ILE A 156 -0.80 9.96 -1.35
N LEU A 157 -1.01 8.85 -0.64
CA LEU A 157 -0.57 8.67 0.74
C LEU A 157 0.96 8.75 0.87
N GLU A 158 1.70 8.10 -0.03
CA GLU A 158 3.16 8.17 -0.08
C GLU A 158 3.65 9.61 -0.33
N GLY A 159 3.04 10.30 -1.30
CA GLY A 159 3.33 11.71 -1.60
C GLY A 159 3.06 12.62 -0.39
N MET A 160 1.94 12.42 0.31
CA MET A 160 1.61 13.17 1.53
C MET A 160 2.61 12.93 2.64
N CYS A 161 3.03 11.67 2.85
CA CYS A 161 4.01 11.35 3.87
C CYS A 161 5.35 12.01 3.59
N LYS A 162 5.87 11.85 2.36
CA LYS A 162 7.16 12.39 1.96
C LYS A 162 7.24 13.90 2.16
N ALA A 163 6.21 14.62 1.73
CA ALA A 163 6.25 16.07 1.71
C ALA A 163 5.77 16.71 3.03
N SER A 164 5.14 15.94 3.93
CA SER A 164 4.80 16.37 5.30
C SER A 164 5.79 15.85 6.36
N GLY A 165 6.84 15.11 5.96
CA GLY A 165 7.82 14.53 6.88
C GLY A 165 7.30 13.39 7.74
N VAL A 166 6.20 12.75 7.35
CA VAL A 166 5.61 11.60 8.06
C VAL A 166 6.35 10.33 7.67
N HIS A 167 6.71 9.52 8.66
CA HIS A 167 7.33 8.22 8.40
C HIS A 167 6.30 7.23 7.85
N TYR A 168 6.46 6.86 6.58
CA TYR A 168 5.64 5.85 5.93
C TYR A 168 6.18 4.46 6.27
N LEU A 169 5.60 3.71 7.21
CA LEU A 169 6.16 2.43 7.68
C LEU A 169 5.33 1.24 7.20
N ILE A 170 5.88 0.46 6.26
CA ILE A 170 5.32 -0.84 5.90
C ILE A 170 6.00 -1.93 6.72
N GLN A 171 5.18 -2.74 7.39
CA GLN A 171 5.62 -4.06 7.85
C GLN A 171 5.71 -4.98 6.63
N ASP A 172 6.86 -5.58 6.39
CA ASP A 172 7.06 -6.64 5.41
C ASP A 172 7.01 -8.01 6.11
N ILE A 173 6.23 -8.91 5.53
CA ILE A 173 6.10 -10.29 6.01
C ILE A 173 7.04 -11.11 5.16
N SER A 174 8.19 -11.46 5.72
CA SER A 174 9.08 -12.41 5.08
C SER A 174 8.47 -13.81 5.10
N ARG A 175 8.77 -14.61 4.07
CA ARG A 175 8.53 -16.06 4.09
C ARG A 175 9.48 -16.82 5.02
N ILE A 176 10.50 -16.13 5.52
CA ILE A 176 11.44 -16.66 6.51
C ILE A 176 10.83 -16.45 7.90
N SER A 177 10.67 -17.55 8.63
CA SER A 177 10.12 -17.54 9.98
C SER A 177 10.92 -16.59 10.90
N ASN A 178 10.21 -15.77 11.67
CA ASN A 178 10.76 -14.73 12.57
C ASN A 178 11.53 -13.58 11.90
N LEU A 179 11.57 -13.49 10.56
CA LEU A 179 12.12 -12.33 9.88
C LEU A 179 11.02 -11.30 9.64
N HIS A 180 11.05 -10.24 10.43
CA HIS A 180 10.21 -9.06 10.23
C HIS A 180 11.07 -7.92 9.70
N ARG A 181 10.61 -7.30 8.62
CA ARG A 181 11.27 -6.12 8.06
C ARG A 181 10.30 -4.94 8.12
N ILE A 182 10.86 -3.78 8.40
CA ILE A 182 10.16 -2.50 8.31
C ILE A 182 10.83 -1.72 7.20
N THR A 183 10.05 -1.12 6.32
CA THR A 183 10.54 -0.34 5.18
C THR A 183 9.79 0.97 5.09
N GLU A 184 10.52 2.02 4.69
CA GLU A 184 9.97 3.36 4.50
C GLU A 184 9.48 3.63 3.07
N ASN A 185 9.50 2.61 2.21
CA ASN A 185 9.19 2.69 0.78
C ASN A 185 8.02 1.78 0.43
N ALA A 186 7.03 2.31 -0.30
CA ALA A 186 5.85 1.60 -0.79
C ALA A 186 6.17 0.33 -1.60
N MET A 187 7.29 0.32 -2.32
CA MET A 187 7.74 -0.81 -3.13
C MET A 187 8.36 -1.94 -2.31
N MET A 188 8.65 -1.72 -1.03
CA MET A 188 9.24 -2.69 -0.10
C MET A 188 10.59 -3.28 -0.55
N GLN A 189 11.24 -2.65 -1.53
CA GLN A 189 12.53 -3.10 -2.05
C GLN A 189 13.63 -2.96 -0.99
N SER A 190 14.60 -3.87 -0.98
CA SER A 190 15.82 -3.65 -0.18
C SER A 190 16.54 -2.39 -0.70
N PRO A 191 17.27 -1.65 0.16
CA PRO A 191 18.04 -0.50 -0.30
C PRO A 191 18.98 -0.82 -1.46
N GLU A 192 19.54 -2.03 -1.47
CA GLU A 192 20.40 -2.57 -2.52
C GLU A 192 19.61 -2.78 -3.82
N VAL A 193 18.47 -3.47 -3.75
CA VAL A 193 17.58 -3.67 -4.90
C VAL A 193 17.04 -2.35 -5.45
N ASN A 194 16.71 -1.38 -4.59
CA ASN A 194 16.20 -0.08 -5.02
C ASN A 194 17.30 0.75 -5.70
N LYS A 195 18.54 0.74 -5.19
CA LYS A 195 19.67 1.42 -5.85
C LYS A 195 19.95 0.85 -7.23
N ASP A 196 19.97 -0.48 -7.32
CA ASP A 196 20.15 -1.18 -8.59
C ASP A 196 18.99 -0.87 -9.53
N TYR A 197 17.74 -1.00 -9.08
CA TYR A 197 16.55 -0.70 -9.87
C TYR A 197 16.55 0.75 -10.38
N GLU A 198 16.84 1.74 -9.53
CA GLU A 198 16.94 3.13 -9.96
C GLU A 198 18.08 3.37 -10.97
N SER A 199 19.24 2.75 -10.75
CA SER A 199 20.37 2.80 -11.68
C SER A 199 19.98 2.20 -13.03
N LEU A 200 19.31 1.04 -13.02
CA LEU A 200 18.80 0.36 -14.21
C LEU A 200 17.78 1.21 -14.96
N MET A 201 16.78 1.77 -14.26
CA MET A 201 15.75 2.62 -14.85
C MET A 201 16.32 3.91 -15.45
N LYS A 202 17.40 4.46 -14.87
CA LYS A 202 18.09 5.64 -15.39
C LYS A 202 19.02 5.32 -16.57
N LYS A 203 19.65 4.14 -16.57
CA LYS A 203 20.67 3.74 -17.56
C LYS A 203 20.13 2.86 -18.69
N ASN A 204 18.90 2.37 -18.57
CA ASN A 204 18.29 1.41 -19.49
C ASN A 204 19.13 0.13 -19.71
N ASP A 205 19.91 -0.27 -18.70
CA ASP A 205 20.93 -1.32 -18.82
C ASP A 205 20.56 -2.55 -17.98
N ILE A 206 19.47 -3.21 -18.38
CA ILE A 206 18.82 -4.35 -17.71
C ILE A 206 19.80 -5.52 -17.45
N GLU A 207 20.92 -5.61 -18.17
CA GLU A 207 21.88 -6.71 -18.05
C GLU A 207 22.96 -6.50 -16.97
N SER A 208 23.07 -5.30 -16.39
CA SER A 208 24.18 -4.93 -15.49
C SER A 208 24.03 -5.34 -14.01
N CYS A 209 22.93 -6.01 -13.64
CA CYS A 209 22.50 -6.22 -12.23
C CYS A 209 23.29 -7.31 -11.48
N SER A 210 24.61 -7.22 -11.46
CA SER A 210 25.50 -8.23 -10.85
C SER A 210 25.34 -8.32 -9.32
N GLU A 211 25.09 -7.21 -8.62
CA GLU A 211 24.90 -7.20 -7.16
C GLU A 211 23.54 -7.79 -6.75
N GLY A 212 22.44 -7.38 -7.37
CA GLY A 212 21.14 -8.01 -7.17
C GLY A 212 21.11 -9.51 -7.50
N LYS A 213 21.80 -9.93 -8.58
CA LYS A 213 21.95 -11.36 -8.93
C LYS A 213 22.75 -12.11 -7.88
N LYS A 214 23.85 -11.53 -7.39
CA LYS A 214 24.64 -12.09 -6.30
C LYS A 214 23.82 -12.22 -5.02
N LEU A 215 23.06 -11.20 -4.63
CA LEU A 215 22.17 -11.26 -3.46
C LEU A 215 21.13 -12.37 -3.60
N HIS A 216 20.50 -12.51 -4.77
CA HIS A 216 19.59 -13.62 -5.06
C HIS A 216 20.28 -14.98 -4.91
N ASP A 217 21.47 -15.14 -5.48
CA ASP A 217 22.22 -16.39 -5.46
C ASP A 217 22.73 -16.72 -4.04
N ASP A 218 23.18 -15.74 -3.28
CA ASP A 218 23.58 -15.87 -1.87
C ASP A 218 22.39 -16.31 -1.01
N ILE A 219 21.22 -15.68 -1.18
CA ILE A 219 19.98 -16.09 -0.52
C ILE A 219 19.62 -17.53 -0.92
N LYS A 220 19.70 -17.88 -2.22
CA LYS A 220 19.36 -19.20 -2.76
C LYS A 220 20.30 -20.32 -2.30
N ASN A 221 21.57 -20.02 -2.07
CA ASN A 221 22.55 -20.98 -1.58
C ASN A 221 22.34 -21.31 -0.09
N ASP A 222 21.82 -20.37 0.70
CA ASP A 222 21.49 -20.58 2.12
C ASP A 222 20.08 -21.19 2.34
N PHE A 223 19.25 -21.25 1.29
CA PHE A 223 17.87 -21.74 1.33
C PHE A 223 17.74 -23.24 1.62
N SER A 224 18.80 -24.06 1.51
CA SER A 224 18.71 -25.48 1.85
C SER A 224 18.50 -25.75 3.35
N ASN A 225 18.67 -24.74 4.21
CA ASN A 225 18.62 -24.86 5.67
C ASN A 225 17.58 -23.96 6.36
N LEU A 226 16.84 -23.13 5.62
CA LEU A 226 15.81 -22.25 6.19
C LEU A 226 14.44 -22.91 5.98
N GLY A 227 13.76 -23.26 7.08
CA GLY A 227 12.37 -23.71 7.04
C GLY A 227 11.52 -22.69 6.28
N ASN A 228 10.92 -23.13 5.19
CA ASN A 228 10.02 -22.30 4.39
C ASN A 228 8.65 -22.31 5.07
N PHE A 229 8.16 -21.15 5.48
CA PHE A 229 6.83 -21.02 6.06
C PHE A 229 5.75 -21.70 5.21
N ASP A 230 5.84 -21.60 3.88
CA ASP A 230 4.87 -22.24 2.99
C ASP A 230 4.95 -23.78 3.09
N THR A 231 6.15 -24.36 3.16
CA THR A 231 6.34 -25.81 3.32
C THR A 231 5.84 -26.30 4.68
N ASP A 232 6.22 -25.62 5.75
CA ASP A 232 5.82 -25.98 7.11
C ASP A 232 4.31 -25.78 7.33
N TYR A 233 3.73 -24.72 6.77
CA TYR A 233 2.29 -24.44 6.80
C TYR A 233 1.51 -25.47 5.98
N LEU A 234 1.93 -25.75 4.76
CA LEU A 234 1.32 -26.76 3.91
C LEU A 234 1.36 -28.14 4.61
N GLU A 235 2.50 -28.53 5.16
CA GLU A 235 2.67 -29.79 5.91
C GLU A 235 1.78 -29.85 7.15
N THR A 236 1.69 -28.76 7.93
CA THR A 236 0.84 -28.67 9.13
C THR A 236 -0.64 -28.93 8.82
N TYR A 237 -1.10 -28.56 7.62
CA TYR A 237 -2.49 -28.74 7.19
C TYR A 237 -2.69 -29.87 6.17
N GLY A 238 -1.66 -30.68 5.89
CA GLY A 238 -1.70 -31.76 4.89
C GLY A 238 -1.94 -31.27 3.46
N LEU A 239 -1.62 -30.01 3.18
CA LEU A 239 -1.67 -29.39 1.86
C LEU A 239 -0.34 -29.62 1.14
N PHE A 240 -0.34 -29.64 -0.19
CA PHE A 240 0.87 -29.77 -1.00
C PHE A 240 0.88 -28.69 -2.08
N GLU A 241 2.07 -28.21 -2.44
CA GLU A 241 2.23 -27.21 -3.49
C GLU A 241 1.93 -27.85 -4.86
N ILE A 242 0.90 -27.36 -5.56
CA ILE A 242 0.52 -27.84 -6.90
C ILE A 242 1.23 -26.95 -7.91
N ASN A 243 2.45 -27.32 -8.26
CA ASN A 243 3.29 -26.49 -9.14
C ASN A 243 3.05 -26.75 -10.64
N ASN A 244 2.30 -27.79 -11.00
CA ASN A 244 2.19 -28.26 -12.38
C ASN A 244 0.78 -28.81 -12.68
N TRP A 245 0.32 -28.72 -13.94
CA TRP A 245 -1.02 -29.23 -14.35
C TRP A 245 -1.21 -30.74 -14.09
N THR A 246 -0.10 -31.50 -14.03
CA THR A 246 -0.09 -32.93 -13.70
C THR A 246 -0.44 -33.20 -12.25
N ASP A 247 -0.17 -32.26 -11.34
CA ASP A 247 -0.48 -32.39 -9.92
C ASP A 247 -1.95 -32.05 -9.64
N GLY A 248 -2.60 -31.28 -10.52
CA GLY A 248 -4.05 -31.01 -10.47
C GLY A 248 -4.91 -32.25 -10.73
N LEU A 249 -4.38 -33.28 -11.40
CA LEU A 249 -5.06 -34.56 -11.62
C LEU A 249 -5.11 -35.46 -10.38
N ARG A 250 -4.35 -35.14 -9.32
CA ARG A 250 -4.37 -35.89 -8.05
C ARG A 250 -5.48 -35.45 -7.08
N LEU A 251 -6.24 -34.41 -7.44
CA LEU A 251 -7.36 -33.88 -6.66
C LEU A 251 -8.73 -34.46 -7.07
N PHE A 252 -8.75 -35.47 -7.95
CA PHE A 252 -9.95 -36.23 -8.35
C PHE A 252 -9.73 -37.73 -8.22
#